data_AF-A0A920TVA2-F1
#
_entry.id   AF-A0A920TVA2-F1
#
_cell.length_a   1.000
_cell.length_b   1.000
_cell.length_c   1.000
_cell.angle_alpha   90.00
_cell.angle_beta   90.00
_cell.angle_gamma   90.00
#
_symmetry.space_group_name_H-M   'P 1'
#
loop_
_entity.id
_entity.type
_entity.pdbx_description
1 polymer ?
#
loop_
_entity_poly.entity_id
_entity_poly.type
_entity_poly.pdbx_seq_one_letter_code
_entity_poly.pdbx_strand_id
1 'polypeptide(L)'
;MENRDFIGYGENPPNIVWPNKAKIAISVVVNYEEGSEYSLLDGDTHHETNNEVPSPVPLNNVICLTNHFLSMGAVLVFGGCLICLRDMV
;
A
#
# COMPACT_ATOMS: atom_id res chain seq x y z
N MET A 1 -18.46 19.33 -6.64
CA MET A 1 -18.26 18.89 -5.24
C MET A 1 -19.54 18.34 -4.60
N GLU A 2 -20.67 18.29 -5.32
CA GLU A 2 -21.99 17.89 -4.81
C GLU A 2 -22.15 16.39 -4.46
N ASN A 3 -21.19 15.51 -4.78
CA ASN A 3 -21.35 14.05 -4.66
C ASN A 3 -20.42 13.41 -3.61
N ARG A 4 -20.25 14.07 -2.47
CA ARG A 4 -19.50 13.51 -1.35
C ARG A 4 -20.45 13.16 -0.22
N ASP A 5 -20.36 11.93 0.25
CA ASP A 5 -21.00 11.52 1.48
C ASP A 5 -20.10 11.91 2.67
N PHE A 6 -20.59 12.83 3.50
CA PHE A 6 -19.93 13.26 4.74
C PHE A 6 -20.55 12.60 5.98
N ILE A 7 -21.67 11.91 5.81
CA ILE A 7 -22.44 11.32 6.90
C ILE A 7 -22.02 9.86 7.07
N GLY A 8 -21.84 9.13 5.96
CA GLY A 8 -21.56 7.70 5.99
C GLY A 8 -22.65 6.94 6.73
N TYR A 9 -22.27 6.06 7.64
CA TYR A 9 -23.22 5.27 8.42
C TYR A 9 -23.90 6.03 9.59
N GLY A 10 -23.42 7.22 9.94
CA GLY A 10 -23.97 8.01 11.05
C GLY A 10 -24.06 7.22 12.37
N GLU A 11 -25.13 7.45 13.13
CA GLU A 11 -25.38 6.79 14.42
C GLU A 11 -25.77 5.31 14.30
N ASN A 12 -26.10 4.83 13.09
CA ASN A 12 -26.65 3.50 12.85
C ASN A 12 -25.74 2.67 11.92
N PRO A 13 -24.54 2.27 12.38
CA PRO A 13 -23.69 1.37 11.61
C PRO A 13 -24.35 -0.01 11.43
N PRO A 14 -24.07 -0.70 10.31
CA PRO A 14 -24.60 -2.03 10.07
C PRO A 14 -24.05 -3.01 11.12
N ASN A 15 -24.88 -4.00 11.49
CA ASN A 15 -24.43 -5.10 12.31
C ASN A 15 -23.57 -6.06 11.48
N ILE A 16 -22.24 -5.94 11.61
CA ILE A 16 -21.29 -6.75 10.84
C ILE A 16 -21.11 -8.11 11.51
N VAL A 17 -21.36 -9.19 10.77
CA VAL A 17 -21.13 -10.57 11.21
C VAL A 17 -19.98 -11.16 10.41
N TRP A 18 -18.81 -11.25 11.04
CA TRP A 18 -17.65 -11.90 10.44
C TRP A 18 -17.79 -13.43 10.44
N PRO A 19 -17.13 -14.12 9.50
CA PRO A 19 -17.03 -15.58 9.53
C PRO A 19 -16.63 -16.10 10.92
N ASN A 20 -17.18 -17.25 11.31
CA ASN A 20 -16.93 -17.88 12.60
C ASN A 20 -17.33 -17.04 13.83
N LYS A 21 -18.17 -16.00 13.67
CA LYS A 21 -18.53 -15.06 14.74
C LYS A 21 -17.31 -14.34 15.33
N ALA A 22 -16.31 -14.06 14.48
CA ALA A 22 -15.17 -13.26 14.89
C ALA A 22 -15.60 -11.86 15.34
N LYS A 23 -14.91 -11.31 16.34
CA LYS A 23 -15.17 -9.97 16.86
C LYS A 23 -14.44 -8.89 16.06
N ILE A 24 -13.33 -9.26 15.43
CA ILE A 24 -12.48 -8.35 14.65
C ILE A 24 -12.05 -9.03 13.35
N ALA A 25 -11.90 -8.23 12.30
CA ALA A 25 -11.24 -8.61 11.07
C ALA A 25 -9.96 -7.77 10.92
N ILE A 26 -8.82 -8.43 10.72
CA ILE A 26 -7.51 -7.79 10.53
C ILE A 26 -7.13 -7.93 9.06
N SER A 27 -6.79 -6.81 8.42
CA SER A 27 -6.27 -6.78 7.05
C SER A 27 -4.82 -6.30 7.09
N VAL A 28 -3.88 -7.23 6.89
CA VAL A 28 -2.47 -6.88 6.73
C VAL A 28 -2.20 -6.63 5.26
N VAL A 29 -1.83 -5.41 4.92
CA VAL A 29 -1.52 -4.99 3.54
C VAL A 29 -0.03 -4.67 3.46
N VAL A 30 0.64 -5.26 2.48
CA VAL A 30 2.05 -4.98 2.20
C VAL A 30 2.12 -4.29 0.86
N ASN A 31 2.54 -3.03 0.89
CA ASN A 31 2.81 -2.27 -0.31
C ASN A 31 4.26 -2.50 -0.70
N TYR A 32 4.47 -2.83 -1.97
CA TYR A 32 5.79 -2.85 -2.56
C TYR A 32 5.82 -1.81 -3.68
N GLU A 33 6.22 -0.61 -3.29
CA GLU A 33 6.28 0.59 -4.13
C GLU A 33 7.72 1.12 -4.26
N GLU A 34 8.68 0.42 -3.66
CA GLU A 34 10.09 0.80 -3.65
C GLU A 34 10.66 0.76 -5.07
N GLY A 35 11.24 1.88 -5.52
CA GLY A 35 11.74 2.08 -6.88
C GLY A 35 10.67 2.52 -7.88
N SER A 36 9.47 2.91 -7.41
CA SER A 36 8.43 3.56 -8.24
C SER A 36 8.12 4.99 -7.81
N GLU A 37 8.89 5.52 -6.87
CA GLU A 37 8.87 6.93 -6.50
C GLU A 37 9.32 7.81 -7.67
N TYR A 38 8.91 9.09 -7.62
CA TYR A 38 9.45 10.08 -8.55
C TYR A 38 10.96 10.16 -8.38
N SER A 39 11.72 9.88 -9.45
CA SER A 39 13.17 9.98 -9.45
C SER A 39 13.70 10.66 -10.70
N LEU A 40 14.61 11.61 -10.48
CA LEU A 40 15.34 12.24 -11.57
C LEU A 40 16.19 11.22 -12.37
N LEU A 41 16.61 10.12 -11.73
CA LEU A 41 17.40 9.06 -12.37
C LEU A 41 16.58 8.29 -13.42
N ASP A 42 15.27 8.21 -13.22
CA ASP A 42 14.34 7.55 -14.12
C ASP A 42 13.72 8.51 -15.15
N GLY A 43 14.14 9.78 -15.13
CA GLY A 43 13.77 10.80 -16.12
C GLY A 43 12.55 11.64 -15.73
N ASP A 44 12.08 11.54 -14.48
CA ASP A 44 11.03 12.41 -13.99
C ASP A 44 11.50 13.86 -13.87
N THR A 45 10.56 14.80 -13.93
CA THR A 45 10.86 16.24 -13.86
C THR A 45 11.22 16.71 -12.46
N HIS A 46 10.87 15.92 -11.43
CA HIS A 46 11.05 16.21 -10.02
C HIS A 46 11.28 14.90 -9.26
N HIS A 47 11.90 14.95 -8.09
CA HIS A 47 11.98 13.81 -7.18
C HIS A 47 10.82 13.77 -6.18
N GLU A 48 10.67 12.67 -5.47
CA GLU A 48 9.79 12.61 -4.30
C GLU A 48 10.30 13.58 -3.21
N THR A 49 9.41 14.44 -2.71
CA THR A 49 9.81 15.59 -1.87
C THR A 49 10.38 15.13 -0.52
N ASN A 50 10.02 13.94 -0.06
CA ASN A 50 10.20 13.55 1.33
C ASN A 50 11.18 12.40 1.58
N ASN A 51 11.72 11.68 0.58
CA ASN A 51 12.47 10.46 0.91
C ASN A 51 13.34 9.78 -0.17
N GLU A 52 14.11 10.52 -0.97
CA GLU A 52 15.12 9.88 -1.85
C GLU A 52 16.39 9.56 -1.04
N VAL A 53 16.49 8.34 -0.50
CA VAL A 53 17.74 7.84 0.10
C VAL A 53 18.50 7.08 -0.99
N PRO A 54 19.67 7.57 -1.44
CA PRO A 54 20.46 6.83 -2.41
C PRO A 54 20.78 5.44 -1.88
N SER A 55 20.46 4.41 -2.65
CA SER A 55 20.81 3.03 -2.27
C SER A 55 22.33 2.93 -2.05
N PRO A 56 22.79 2.33 -0.93
CA PRO A 56 24.22 2.14 -0.67
C PRO A 56 24.84 1.08 -1.60
N VAL A 57 24.02 0.41 -2.42
CA VAL A 57 24.47 -0.59 -3.37
C VAL A 57 25.00 0.11 -4.62
N PRO A 58 26.24 -0.17 -5.07
CA PRO A 58 26.78 0.47 -6.26
C PRO A 58 25.96 0.11 -7.51
N LEU A 59 25.86 1.04 -8.47
CA LEU A 59 24.99 0.95 -9.66
C LEU A 59 25.15 -0.36 -10.46
N ASN A 60 26.35 -0.93 -10.48
CA ASN A 60 26.65 -2.20 -11.15
C ASN A 60 26.14 -3.45 -10.40
N ASN A 61 25.75 -3.30 -9.14
CA ASN A 61 25.26 -4.35 -8.25
C ASN A 61 23.81 -4.10 -7.79
N VAL A 62 23.13 -3.07 -8.32
CA VAL A 62 21.71 -2.85 -8.07
C VAL A 62 20.97 -4.09 -8.55
N ILE A 63 20.39 -4.81 -7.59
CA ILE A 63 19.75 -6.09 -7.85
C ILE A 63 18.60 -5.83 -8.84
N CYS A 64 18.47 -6.70 -9.84
CA CYS A 64 17.45 -6.64 -10.89
C CYS A 64 15.98 -6.60 -10.40
N LEU A 65 15.73 -6.66 -9.08
CA LEU A 65 14.40 -6.41 -8.51
C LEU A 65 13.95 -4.95 -8.71
N THR A 66 14.86 -3.97 -8.76
CA THR A 66 14.49 -2.58 -9.09
C THR A 66 14.33 -2.40 -10.60
N ASN A 67 15.24 -3.00 -11.39
CA ASN A 67 15.31 -2.80 -12.84
C ASN A 67 14.18 -3.45 -13.66
N HIS A 68 13.52 -4.52 -13.18
CA HIS A 68 12.35 -5.09 -13.89
C HIS A 68 11.06 -4.27 -13.67
N PHE A 69 10.98 -3.52 -12.58
CA PHE A 69 9.79 -2.75 -12.18
C PHE A 69 9.77 -1.34 -12.78
N LEU A 70 10.94 -0.75 -13.02
CA LEU A 70 11.07 0.54 -13.73
C LEU A 70 10.43 0.52 -15.13
N SER A 71 10.37 -0.63 -15.80
CA SER A 71 9.69 -0.73 -17.11
C SER A 71 8.16 -0.79 -17.02
N MET A 72 7.58 -1.02 -15.83
CA MET A 72 6.15 -1.32 -15.67
C MET A 72 5.34 -0.27 -14.90
N GLY A 73 5.97 0.75 -14.27
CA GLY A 73 5.25 1.82 -13.58
C GLY A 73 4.21 1.35 -12.56
N ALA A 74 4.46 0.19 -11.93
CA ALA A 74 3.42 -0.55 -11.21
C ALA A 74 3.59 -0.45 -9.69
N VAL A 75 2.65 0.25 -9.05
CA VAL A 75 2.33 0.12 -7.63
C VAL A 75 1.67 -1.24 -7.41
N LEU A 76 2.39 -2.19 -6.79
CA LEU A 76 1.81 -3.48 -6.41
C LEU A 76 1.35 -3.43 -4.95
N VAL A 77 0.04 -3.35 -4.78
CA VAL A 77 -0.61 -3.65 -3.50
C VAL A 77 -0.89 -5.15 -3.48
N PHE A 78 -0.18 -5.90 -2.64
CA PHE A 78 -0.54 -7.28 -2.40
C PHE A 78 -1.83 -7.29 -1.57
N GLY A 79 -2.91 -7.81 -2.17
CA GLY A 79 -4.23 -7.91 -1.54
C GLY A 79 -4.13 -8.57 -0.16
N GLY A 80 -4.53 -7.84 0.87
CA GLY A 80 -4.35 -8.25 2.25
C GLY A 80 -5.11 -9.53 2.60
N CYS A 81 -4.53 -10.36 3.46
CA CYS A 81 -5.22 -11.50 4.03
C CYS A 81 -6.17 -10.99 5.14
N LEU A 82 -7.47 -11.22 4.98
CA LEU A 82 -8.46 -10.89 6.00
C LEU A 82 -8.54 -12.00 7.05
N ILE A 83 -7.99 -11.74 8.23
CA ILE A 83 -7.98 -12.69 9.35
C ILE A 83 -9.08 -12.30 10.33
N CYS A 84 -10.04 -13.20 10.52
CA CYS A 84 -11.15 -13.02 11.45
C CYS A 84 -10.81 -13.68 12.81
N LEU A 85 -10.60 -12.88 13.85
CA LEU A 85 -10.24 -13.37 15.19
C LEU A 85 -11.45 -13.41 16.12
N ARG A 86 -11.64 -14.54 16.80
CA ARG A 86 -12.81 -14.82 17.66
C ARG A 86 -12.55 -14.57 19.14
N ASP A 87 -11.36 -14.92 19.61
CA ASP A 87 -10.98 -14.89 21.02
C ASP A 87 -9.89 -13.83 21.25
N MET A 88 -10.31 -12.57 21.24
CA MET A 88 -9.57 -11.51 21.92
C MET A 88 -10.24 -11.33 23.29
N VAL A 89 -9.40 -11.39 24.33
CA VAL A 89 -9.69 -11.42 25.78
C VAL A 89 -11.02 -10.74 26.15
#